data_AF-A0AAJ2EKV4-F1
#
_entry.id   AF-A0AAJ2EKV4-F1
#
_cell.length_a   1.000
_cell.length_b   1.000
_cell.length_c   1.000
_cell.angle_alpha   90.00
_cell.angle_beta   90.00
_cell.angle_gamma   90.00
#
_symmetry.space_group_name_H-M   'P 1'
#
loop_
_entity.id
_entity.type
_entity.pdbx_description
1 polymer ?
#
loop_
_entity_poly.entity_id
_entity_poly.type
_entity_poly.pdbx_seq_one_letter_code
_entity_poly.pdbx_strand_id
1 'polypeptide(L)'
;MEAVAESIQSNRPGSFASLGPAFFTRLPATPVPDPYVVAVSREAAELLGFDARIAEDEPAAFAAYFAGNPTREWPPEALPYAAVYSGHQFGVWAGQLGDGRALTLGEVDRAGARLEVQLKGAGRTPYSRMGDGRAVLRSSIREFLCSEAMHHLGIPTTRALAVIGSDLPVRRETIETAAIATRIAPSFVRFGNFEHFYANERVDDLKTLADHVIERFYPQCRDADDPYLALLDEVVRRTAELMAQWQSVGFCHGVMNTDNMSILGLTIDYGPFGFMDGFNAHHICNHTDTQGRYAYSRQPQVGYWNLFCLAQALVPLFGANLPEEGRAERVVEEAQKVLEHYKTYFAPALEDKMRAKLGLETAREGDDKLANGLLEIMHANRADFTLTFRNLSKIAKADASADAPVRDLFLDRAAFDAWAVQYRERLAYESRDDAARAAAMNRVNPKYVLRNHLAEQAIRQANEKDFSEVARLLDVLRRPFDEQPENEAYAGLPPDWASDLEVSCSS
;
A
#
# COMPACT_ATOMS: atom_id res chain seq x y z
N MET A 1 26.77 -2.11 13.93
CA MET A 1 25.41 -1.54 14.09
C MET A 1 25.38 -0.06 14.46
N GLU A 2 26.34 0.44 15.25
CA GLU A 2 26.40 1.83 15.74
C GLU A 2 26.23 2.89 14.64
N ALA A 3 26.95 2.77 13.52
CA ALA A 3 26.85 3.70 12.40
C ALA A 3 25.44 3.77 11.77
N VAL A 4 24.69 2.65 11.75
CA VAL A 4 23.29 2.63 11.28
C VAL A 4 22.42 3.40 12.27
N ALA A 5 22.59 3.15 13.56
CA ALA A 5 21.84 3.82 14.61
C ALA A 5 22.03 5.35 14.58
N GLU A 6 23.28 5.82 14.43
CA GLU A 6 23.61 7.25 14.34
C GLU A 6 23.04 7.95 13.09
N SER A 7 22.80 7.19 12.02
CA SER A 7 22.25 7.72 10.77
C SER A 7 20.75 8.06 10.87
N ILE A 8 20.01 7.37 11.74
CA ILE A 8 18.57 7.55 11.97
C ILE A 8 18.41 8.62 13.06
N GLN A 9 17.99 9.82 12.67
CA GLN A 9 17.94 10.96 13.59
C GLN A 9 16.52 11.42 13.81
N SER A 10 16.11 11.54 15.07
CA SER A 10 14.75 11.92 15.47
C SER A 10 14.52 13.44 15.54
N ASN A 11 15.54 14.25 15.26
CA ASN A 11 15.46 15.70 15.26
C ASN A 11 16.31 16.28 14.13
N ARG A 12 15.70 16.46 12.96
CA ARG A 12 16.30 17.13 11.80
C ARG A 12 15.45 18.34 11.38
N PRO A 13 16.06 19.43 10.88
CA PRO A 13 15.31 20.55 10.32
C PRO A 13 14.41 20.11 9.16
N GLY A 14 13.13 20.49 9.21
CA GLY A 14 12.14 20.09 8.21
C GLY A 14 11.66 18.63 8.34
N SER A 15 11.96 17.96 9.46
CA SER A 15 11.37 16.67 9.81
C SER A 15 9.97 16.82 10.38
N PHE A 16 9.16 15.76 10.38
CA PHE A 16 7.87 15.77 11.06
C PHE A 16 8.02 16.07 12.56
N ALA A 17 9.11 15.61 13.17
CA ALA A 17 9.42 15.90 14.57
C ALA A 17 9.64 17.40 14.86
N SER A 18 10.01 18.20 13.86
CA SER A 18 10.17 19.65 14.02
C SER A 18 8.86 20.44 14.10
N LEU A 19 7.71 19.80 13.81
CA LEU A 19 6.38 20.43 13.96
C LEU A 19 6.00 20.63 15.44
N GLY A 20 6.66 19.93 16.35
CA GLY A 20 6.50 20.10 17.79
C GLY A 20 5.45 19.18 18.44
N PRO A 21 5.25 19.33 19.76
CA PRO A 21 4.53 18.35 20.59
C PRO A 21 3.01 18.30 20.33
N ALA A 22 2.47 19.23 19.54
CA ALA A 22 1.09 19.17 19.08
C ALA A 22 0.80 17.96 18.18
N PHE A 23 1.82 17.44 17.50
CA PHE A 23 1.68 16.44 16.44
C PHE A 23 2.04 15.02 16.87
N PHE A 24 2.74 14.86 18.00
CA PHE A 24 3.21 13.57 18.47
C PHE A 24 3.53 13.57 19.97
N THR A 25 3.64 12.38 20.55
CA THR A 25 4.22 12.17 21.88
C THR A 25 5.54 11.42 21.77
N ARG A 26 6.60 11.89 22.45
CA ARG A 26 7.87 11.14 22.55
C ARG A 26 7.81 10.11 23.67
N LEU A 27 8.24 8.89 23.38
CA LEU A 27 8.29 7.78 24.33
C LEU A 27 9.23 6.68 23.83
N PRO A 28 9.89 5.94 24.74
CA PRO A 28 10.65 4.76 24.34
C PRO A 28 9.71 3.62 23.93
N ALA A 29 10.24 2.69 23.14
CA ALA A 29 9.59 1.41 22.90
C ALA A 29 9.47 0.59 24.19
N THR A 30 8.51 -0.34 24.20
CA THR A 30 8.45 -1.41 25.18
C THR A 30 9.29 -2.58 24.64
N PRO A 31 10.42 -2.92 25.27
CA PRO A 31 11.31 -3.97 24.81
C PRO A 31 10.61 -5.32 24.70
N VAL A 32 11.20 -6.19 23.89
CA VAL A 32 10.85 -7.61 23.80
C VAL A 32 12.07 -8.45 24.17
N PRO A 33 11.88 -9.60 24.84
CA PRO A 33 12.95 -10.53 25.19
C PRO A 33 13.49 -11.22 23.93
N ASP A 34 14.80 -11.50 23.94
CA ASP A 34 15.49 -12.35 22.95
C ASP A 34 15.06 -12.12 21.49
N PRO A 35 15.12 -10.87 20.98
CA PRO A 35 14.68 -10.57 19.63
C PRO A 35 15.59 -11.26 18.60
N TYR A 36 14.99 -11.76 17.52
CA TYR A 36 15.69 -12.42 16.42
C TYR A 36 15.23 -11.90 15.06
N VAL A 37 16.11 -11.96 14.06
CA VAL A 37 15.81 -11.54 12.69
C VAL A 37 14.97 -12.60 11.98
N VAL A 38 13.83 -12.19 11.42
CA VAL A 38 12.95 -13.05 10.62
C VAL A 38 13.16 -12.78 9.13
N ALA A 39 13.20 -11.51 8.74
CA ALA A 39 13.39 -11.11 7.35
C ALA A 39 14.02 -9.71 7.26
N VAL A 40 14.77 -9.45 6.19
CA VAL A 40 15.37 -8.15 5.86
C VAL A 40 15.27 -7.91 4.36
N SER A 41 14.81 -6.72 3.95
CA SER A 41 14.86 -6.29 2.56
C SER A 41 16.19 -5.59 2.29
N ARG A 42 16.98 -6.16 1.37
CA ARG A 42 18.29 -5.61 1.00
C ARG A 42 18.17 -4.22 0.38
N GLU A 43 17.20 -4.05 -0.51
CA GLU A 43 16.97 -2.78 -1.20
C GLU A 43 16.44 -1.70 -0.24
N ALA A 44 15.62 -2.08 0.75
CA ALA A 44 15.19 -1.14 1.79
C ALA A 44 16.36 -0.70 2.70
N ALA A 45 17.33 -1.59 2.99
CA ALA A 45 18.55 -1.24 3.72
C ALA A 45 19.43 -0.27 2.91
N GLU A 46 19.58 -0.51 1.61
CA GLU A 46 20.30 0.37 0.68
C GLU A 46 19.69 1.79 0.65
N LEU A 47 18.36 1.91 0.68
CA LEU A 47 17.67 3.21 0.79
C LEU A 47 18.03 3.97 2.07
N LEU A 48 18.31 3.26 3.17
CA LEU A 48 18.79 3.84 4.42
C LEU A 48 20.31 4.04 4.45
N GLY A 49 21.01 3.62 3.39
CA GLY A 49 22.44 3.83 3.22
C GLY A 49 23.33 2.83 3.95
N PHE A 50 22.86 1.60 4.19
CA PHE A 50 23.68 0.54 4.77
C PHE A 50 23.46 -0.82 4.09
N ASP A 51 24.44 -1.71 4.24
CA ASP A 51 24.40 -3.07 3.70
C ASP A 51 23.62 -4.00 4.63
N ALA A 52 22.62 -4.70 4.09
CA ALA A 52 21.80 -5.64 4.86
C ALA A 52 22.57 -6.81 5.48
N ARG A 53 23.80 -7.10 5.02
CA ARG A 53 24.69 -8.11 5.64
C ARG A 53 24.93 -7.86 7.13
N ILE A 54 24.77 -6.62 7.61
CA ILE A 54 24.86 -6.32 9.04
C ILE A 54 23.86 -7.11 9.89
N ALA A 55 22.73 -7.54 9.32
CA ALA A 55 21.76 -8.40 10.01
C ALA A 55 22.26 -9.85 10.19
N GLU A 56 23.23 -10.28 9.37
CA GLU A 56 23.89 -11.60 9.47
C GLU A 56 25.19 -11.50 10.29
N ASP A 57 25.94 -10.39 10.14
CA ASP A 57 27.21 -10.15 10.84
C ASP A 57 27.00 -9.80 12.33
N GLU A 58 25.95 -9.02 12.64
CA GLU A 58 25.61 -8.56 14.00
C GLU A 58 24.12 -8.83 14.35
N PRO A 59 23.62 -10.07 14.24
CA PRO A 59 22.18 -10.37 14.27
C PRO A 59 21.50 -9.93 15.58
N ALA A 60 22.16 -10.13 16.73
CA ALA A 60 21.63 -9.75 18.03
C ALA A 60 21.51 -8.23 18.19
N ALA A 61 22.52 -7.48 17.74
CA ALA A 61 22.50 -6.02 17.82
C ALA A 61 21.50 -5.42 16.82
N PHE A 62 21.42 -5.98 15.61
CA PHE A 62 20.41 -5.61 14.61
C PHE A 62 19.00 -5.82 15.13
N ALA A 63 18.72 -7.02 15.63
CA ALA A 63 17.40 -7.37 16.18
C ALA A 63 17.05 -6.51 17.40
N ALA A 64 17.97 -6.27 18.32
CA ALA A 64 17.73 -5.42 19.48
C ALA A 64 17.40 -3.97 19.07
N TYR A 65 18.14 -3.39 18.12
CA TYR A 65 17.91 -2.03 17.65
C TYR A 65 16.55 -1.88 16.96
N PHE A 66 16.24 -2.75 15.99
CA PHE A 66 14.97 -2.70 15.24
C PHE A 66 13.77 -3.28 16.01
N ALA A 67 13.98 -3.91 17.16
CA ALA A 67 12.94 -4.14 18.17
C ALA A 67 12.64 -2.89 19.03
N GLY A 68 13.50 -1.86 18.95
CA GLY A 68 13.42 -0.65 19.77
C GLY A 68 13.91 -0.83 21.21
N ASN A 69 14.52 -1.97 21.55
CA ASN A 69 15.00 -2.26 22.91
C ASN A 69 15.90 -1.17 23.52
N PRO A 70 16.89 -0.58 22.80
CA PRO A 70 17.79 0.40 23.41
C PRO A 70 17.15 1.77 23.66
N THR A 71 15.95 2.03 23.13
CA THR A 71 15.33 3.37 23.18
C THR A 71 15.01 3.86 24.60
N ARG A 72 14.92 2.96 25.58
CA ARG A 72 14.73 3.33 27.01
C ARG A 72 15.92 4.05 27.62
N GLU A 73 17.10 3.87 27.04
CA GLU A 73 18.35 4.48 27.51
C GLU A 73 18.65 5.80 26.78
N TRP A 74 17.85 6.14 25.77
CA TRP A 74 18.03 7.35 24.99
C TRP A 74 17.56 8.60 25.75
N PRO A 75 18.19 9.75 25.52
CA PRO A 75 17.75 11.00 26.14
C PRO A 75 16.38 11.45 25.56
N PRO A 76 15.58 12.23 26.32
CA PRO A 76 14.20 12.58 25.95
C PRO A 76 14.02 13.16 24.55
N GLU A 77 14.95 13.98 24.08
CA GLU A 77 14.96 14.62 22.76
C GLU A 77 15.26 13.64 21.62
N ALA A 78 15.98 12.55 21.92
CA ALA A 78 16.31 11.51 20.96
C ALA A 78 15.24 10.41 20.90
N LEU A 79 14.36 10.31 21.92
CA LEU A 79 13.33 9.30 22.00
C LEU A 79 12.49 9.22 20.71
N PRO A 80 12.08 8.00 20.31
CA PRO A 80 11.08 7.82 19.27
C PRO A 80 9.79 8.58 19.58
N TYR A 81 8.95 8.77 18.57
CA TYR A 81 7.64 9.41 18.74
C TYR A 81 6.50 8.60 18.13
N ALA A 82 5.32 8.74 18.72
CA ALA A 82 4.05 8.28 18.16
C ALA A 82 3.25 9.50 17.70
N ALA A 83 2.82 9.54 16.43
CA ALA A 83 2.04 10.64 15.89
C ALA A 83 0.56 10.56 16.31
N VAL A 84 -0.07 11.71 16.49
CA VAL A 84 -1.53 11.80 16.66
C VAL A 84 -2.21 12.00 15.31
N TYR A 85 -3.35 11.33 15.13
CA TYR A 85 -4.27 11.55 14.03
C TYR A 85 -5.66 11.08 14.45
N SER A 86 -6.66 11.36 13.62
CA SER A 86 -8.03 10.87 13.75
C SER A 86 -8.43 10.18 12.45
N GLY A 87 -9.71 9.86 12.25
CA GLY A 87 -10.18 9.42 10.94
C GLY A 87 -11.61 8.91 10.95
N HIS A 88 -12.17 8.74 9.75
CA HIS A 88 -13.41 8.05 9.53
C HIS A 88 -13.15 6.56 9.32
N GLN A 89 -13.62 5.74 10.27
CA GLN A 89 -13.56 4.29 10.18
C GLN A 89 -14.88 3.75 9.65
N PHE A 90 -14.84 3.01 8.54
CA PHE A 90 -16.04 2.51 7.84
C PHE A 90 -17.06 3.61 7.47
N GLY A 91 -16.57 4.84 7.26
CA GLY A 91 -17.41 6.00 6.91
C GLY A 91 -17.99 6.76 8.11
N VAL A 92 -17.65 6.36 9.34
CA VAL A 92 -18.11 7.02 10.57
C VAL A 92 -16.91 7.65 11.28
N TRP A 93 -17.06 8.87 11.77
CA TRP A 93 -16.02 9.54 12.56
C TRP A 93 -15.67 8.74 13.81
N ALA A 94 -14.40 8.33 13.94
CA ALA A 94 -13.93 7.49 15.04
C ALA A 94 -13.31 8.29 16.20
N GLY A 95 -13.29 9.62 16.10
CA GLY A 95 -12.58 10.47 17.06
C GLY A 95 -11.06 10.30 16.95
N GLN A 96 -10.36 10.51 18.07
CA GLN A 96 -8.91 10.42 18.12
C GLN A 96 -8.43 8.97 17.94
N LEU A 97 -7.48 8.81 17.02
CA LEU A 97 -6.69 7.61 16.77
C LEU A 97 -5.23 7.95 17.11
N GLY A 98 -4.30 7.72 16.18
CA GLY A 98 -2.86 7.91 16.35
C GLY A 98 -2.10 6.60 16.21
N ASP A 99 -0.78 6.70 16.28
CA ASP A 99 0.13 5.57 16.25
C ASP A 99 -0.01 4.74 17.52
N GLY A 100 -1.05 3.90 17.59
CA GLY A 100 -1.41 3.12 18.77
C GLY A 100 -0.51 1.92 19.05
N ARG A 101 0.34 1.55 18.09
CA ARG A 101 1.33 0.47 18.20
C ARG A 101 2.58 0.74 17.36
N ALA A 102 2.79 1.98 16.96
CA ALA A 102 3.91 2.36 16.10
C ALA A 102 4.73 3.45 16.76
N LEU A 103 6.03 3.45 16.52
CA LEU A 103 6.97 4.47 16.97
C LEU A 103 7.92 4.83 15.84
N THR A 104 7.99 6.09 15.47
CA THR A 104 8.99 6.59 14.52
C THR A 104 10.30 6.81 15.26
N LEU A 105 11.34 6.05 14.91
CA LEU A 105 12.69 6.20 15.47
C LEU A 105 13.32 7.52 15.07
N GLY A 106 13.02 7.99 13.86
CA GLY A 106 13.57 9.20 13.28
C GLY A 106 13.57 9.10 11.77
N GLU A 107 14.41 9.92 11.13
CA GLU A 107 14.57 9.94 9.69
C GLU A 107 16.04 9.87 9.26
N VAL A 108 16.25 9.24 8.11
CA VAL A 108 17.51 9.18 7.39
C VAL A 108 17.44 10.15 6.21
N ASP A 109 18.52 10.89 5.97
CA ASP A 109 18.70 11.71 4.77
C ASP A 109 19.90 11.15 3.98
N ARG A 110 19.63 10.50 2.86
CA ARG A 110 20.65 9.90 2.00
C ARG A 110 20.26 10.02 0.53
N ALA A 111 21.24 10.37 -0.31
CA ALA A 111 21.10 10.49 -1.76
C ALA A 111 19.91 11.38 -2.21
N GLY A 112 19.58 12.41 -1.43
CA GLY A 112 18.46 13.32 -1.73
C GLY A 112 17.08 12.77 -1.37
N ALA A 113 16.99 11.57 -0.79
CA ALA A 113 15.77 10.99 -0.26
C ALA A 113 15.78 11.06 1.28
N ARG A 114 14.72 11.63 1.85
CA ARG A 114 14.47 11.57 3.30
C ARG A 114 13.43 10.51 3.59
N LEU A 115 13.76 9.58 4.47
CA LEU A 115 12.89 8.47 4.85
C LEU A 115 12.72 8.43 6.36
N GLU A 116 11.48 8.46 6.80
CA GLU A 116 11.09 8.14 8.18
C GLU A 116 11.23 6.63 8.40
N VAL A 117 11.77 6.24 9.56
CA VAL A 117 11.93 4.84 9.99
C VAL A 117 11.01 4.58 11.17
N GLN A 118 10.05 3.68 11.01
CA GLN A 118 8.98 3.45 11.98
C GLN A 118 8.88 1.99 12.38
N LEU A 119 8.85 1.72 13.69
CA LEU A 119 8.69 0.40 14.27
C LEU A 119 7.21 0.14 14.59
N LYS A 120 6.58 -0.82 13.91
CA LYS A 120 5.20 -1.25 14.18
C LYS A 120 5.22 -2.52 15.04
N GLY A 121 4.56 -2.49 16.20
CA GLY A 121 4.64 -3.52 17.25
C GLY A 121 5.53 -3.13 18.44
N ALA A 122 6.01 -1.89 18.45
CA ALA A 122 7.02 -1.40 19.41
C ALA A 122 6.49 -1.14 20.83
N GLY A 123 5.20 -1.41 21.11
CA GLY A 123 4.60 -1.26 22.44
C GLY A 123 3.45 -0.26 22.47
N ARG A 124 2.90 -0.08 23.68
CA ARG A 124 1.77 0.82 23.91
C ARG A 124 2.23 2.28 23.83
N THR A 125 1.31 3.11 23.35
CA THR A 125 1.43 4.56 23.25
C THR A 125 0.18 5.20 23.86
N PRO A 126 0.14 6.53 24.05
CA PRO A 126 -1.09 7.24 24.44
C PRO A 126 -2.26 7.00 23.48
N TYR A 127 -1.99 6.52 22.27
CA TYR A 127 -2.95 6.30 21.19
C TYR A 127 -3.39 4.83 21.05
N SER A 128 -2.92 3.92 21.92
CA SER A 128 -3.24 2.49 21.83
C SER A 128 -4.72 2.16 22.03
N ARG A 129 -5.51 3.09 22.58
CA ARG A 129 -6.89 2.83 23.04
C ARG A 129 -6.89 1.58 23.93
N MET A 130 -7.63 0.54 23.53
CA MET A 130 -7.72 -0.74 24.24
C MET A 130 -6.71 -1.80 23.77
N GLY A 131 -5.89 -1.49 22.76
CA GLY A 131 -4.89 -2.41 22.21
C GLY A 131 -3.65 -2.58 23.10
N ASP A 132 -2.97 -3.70 22.93
CA ASP A 132 -1.75 -4.06 23.68
C ASP A 132 -0.46 -3.41 23.14
N GLY A 133 -0.56 -2.68 22.03
CA GLY A 133 0.58 -2.03 21.39
C GLY A 133 1.53 -3.00 20.66
N ARG A 134 1.15 -4.27 20.48
CA ARG A 134 1.97 -5.30 19.82
C ARG A 134 1.45 -5.63 18.43
N ALA A 135 2.37 -6.13 17.61
CA ALA A 135 2.08 -6.86 16.39
C ALA A 135 2.52 -8.32 16.58
N VAL A 136 2.00 -9.21 15.74
CA VAL A 136 2.27 -10.66 15.80
C VAL A 136 3.03 -11.07 14.55
N LEU A 137 3.75 -12.19 14.64
CA LEU A 137 4.63 -12.66 13.56
C LEU A 137 3.92 -12.75 12.20
N ARG A 138 2.70 -13.31 12.15
CA ARG A 138 1.92 -13.42 10.92
C ARG A 138 1.66 -12.07 10.24
N SER A 139 1.29 -11.04 11.01
CA SER A 139 0.91 -9.75 10.43
C SER A 139 2.12 -8.95 10.00
N SER A 140 3.22 -9.03 10.76
CA SER A 140 4.49 -8.44 10.38
C SER A 140 5.07 -9.05 9.10
N ILE A 141 5.01 -10.39 8.94
CA ILE A 141 5.46 -11.05 7.69
C ILE A 141 4.59 -10.63 6.50
N ARG A 142 3.25 -10.60 6.67
CA ARG A 142 2.34 -10.17 5.59
C ARG A 142 2.59 -8.73 5.16
N GLU A 143 2.71 -7.81 6.10
CA GLU A 143 3.02 -6.40 5.81
C GLU A 143 4.37 -6.27 5.12
N PHE A 144 5.40 -6.95 5.62
CA PHE A 144 6.73 -6.96 5.00
C PHE A 144 6.72 -7.43 3.55
N LEU A 145 6.15 -8.62 3.29
CA LEU A 145 6.10 -9.18 1.94
C LEU A 145 5.24 -8.32 1.00
N CYS A 146 4.12 -7.78 1.48
CA CYS A 146 3.21 -7.01 0.62
C CYS A 146 3.76 -5.63 0.29
N SER A 147 4.43 -4.97 1.24
CA SER A 147 5.16 -3.73 0.99
C SER A 147 6.15 -3.91 -0.16
N GLU A 148 6.99 -4.94 -0.09
CA GLU A 148 8.01 -5.16 -1.12
C GLU A 148 7.39 -5.66 -2.44
N ALA A 149 6.38 -6.53 -2.40
CA ALA A 149 5.67 -6.95 -3.61
C ALA A 149 5.04 -5.77 -4.35
N MET A 150 4.38 -4.85 -3.64
CA MET A 150 3.78 -3.65 -4.24
C MET A 150 4.85 -2.75 -4.85
N HIS A 151 6.01 -2.60 -4.20
CA HIS A 151 7.13 -1.85 -4.74
C HIS A 151 7.62 -2.43 -6.08
N HIS A 152 7.84 -3.75 -6.14
CA HIS A 152 8.32 -4.41 -7.35
C HIS A 152 7.27 -4.53 -8.46
N LEU A 153 5.98 -4.42 -8.13
CA LEU A 153 4.91 -4.21 -9.10
C LEU A 153 4.89 -2.77 -9.66
N GLY A 154 5.73 -1.86 -9.14
CA GLY A 154 5.76 -0.46 -9.52
C GLY A 154 4.60 0.36 -8.95
N ILE A 155 4.01 -0.09 -7.84
CA ILE A 155 2.89 0.59 -7.17
C ILE A 155 3.44 1.38 -5.96
N PRO A 156 3.13 2.67 -5.81
CA PRO A 156 3.58 3.46 -4.67
C PRO A 156 3.14 2.85 -3.34
N THR A 157 4.10 2.70 -2.42
CA THR A 157 3.89 2.01 -1.15
C THR A 157 4.91 2.43 -0.09
N THR A 158 4.55 2.28 1.18
CA THR A 158 5.52 2.18 2.28
C THR A 158 6.39 0.92 2.11
N ARG A 159 7.70 1.07 2.26
CA ARG A 159 8.66 -0.04 2.16
C ARG A 159 8.84 -0.72 3.52
N ALA A 160 9.30 -1.96 3.50
CA ALA A 160 9.55 -2.73 4.73
C ALA A 160 11.01 -3.15 4.83
N LEU A 161 11.71 -2.64 5.84
CA LEU A 161 13.13 -2.92 6.05
C LEU A 161 13.34 -4.31 6.64
N ALA A 162 12.62 -4.63 7.73
CA ALA A 162 12.88 -5.85 8.49
C ALA A 162 11.67 -6.32 9.28
N VAL A 163 11.66 -7.61 9.59
CA VAL A 163 10.79 -8.22 10.60
C VAL A 163 11.67 -8.78 11.71
N ILE A 164 11.43 -8.34 12.94
CA ILE A 164 12.08 -8.83 14.15
C ILE A 164 11.06 -9.60 14.98
N GLY A 165 11.32 -10.88 15.27
CA GLY A 165 10.47 -11.72 16.10
C GLY A 165 10.94 -11.78 17.56
N SER A 166 10.05 -12.17 18.46
CA SER A 166 10.34 -12.47 19.86
C SER A 166 9.35 -13.52 20.38
N ASP A 167 9.80 -14.40 21.28
CA ASP A 167 8.94 -15.43 21.89
C ASP A 167 8.01 -14.90 22.98
N LEU A 168 7.91 -13.58 23.12
CA LEU A 168 6.91 -12.92 23.96
C LEU A 168 5.50 -13.31 23.50
N PRO A 169 4.68 -13.99 24.34
CA PRO A 169 3.33 -14.36 23.97
C PRO A 169 2.42 -13.13 23.86
N VAL A 170 1.63 -13.09 22.79
CA VAL A 170 0.65 -12.06 22.48
C VAL A 170 -0.69 -12.74 22.24
N ARG A 171 -1.74 -12.29 22.92
CA ARG A 171 -3.07 -12.89 22.80
C ARG A 171 -3.87 -12.23 21.68
N ARG A 172 -4.33 -13.04 20.73
CA ARG A 172 -5.33 -12.69 19.71
C ARG A 172 -6.47 -13.69 19.79
N GLU A 173 -6.94 -14.19 18.65
CA GLU A 173 -7.85 -15.35 18.60
C GLU A 173 -7.18 -16.60 19.20
N THR A 174 -5.86 -16.72 19.01
CA THR A 174 -4.98 -17.71 19.64
C THR A 174 -3.80 -17.03 20.35
N ILE A 175 -2.96 -17.80 21.04
CA ILE A 175 -1.68 -17.28 21.54
C ILE A 175 -0.68 -17.30 20.39
N GLU A 176 -0.17 -16.12 20.05
CA GLU A 176 0.82 -15.90 19.00
C GLU A 176 2.11 -15.31 19.60
N THR A 177 3.15 -15.15 18.80
CA THR A 177 4.42 -14.52 19.21
C THR A 177 4.50 -13.07 18.73
N ALA A 178 5.12 -12.21 19.55
CA ALA A 178 5.33 -10.81 19.21
C ALA A 178 6.28 -10.67 18.02
N ALA A 179 5.99 -9.68 17.17
CA ALA A 179 6.92 -9.23 16.14
C ALA A 179 6.88 -7.71 15.98
N ILE A 180 7.96 -7.18 15.43
CA ILE A 180 8.12 -5.78 15.07
C ILE A 180 8.42 -5.72 13.57
N ALA A 181 7.59 -4.99 12.83
CA ALA A 181 7.87 -4.66 11.43
C ALA A 181 8.50 -3.26 11.37
N THR A 182 9.68 -3.15 10.77
CA THR A 182 10.31 -1.86 10.50
C THR A 182 9.88 -1.36 9.14
N ARG A 183 9.12 -0.26 9.13
CA ARG A 183 8.57 0.39 7.95
C ARG A 183 9.39 1.61 7.62
N ILE A 184 9.55 1.90 6.33
CA ILE A 184 10.18 3.14 5.87
C ILE A 184 9.33 3.82 4.80
N ALA A 185 9.23 5.14 4.86
CA ALA A 185 8.47 5.93 3.91
C ALA A 185 8.99 7.37 3.87
N PRO A 186 8.77 8.11 2.77
CA PRO A 186 9.04 9.55 2.75
C PRO A 186 8.27 10.31 3.84
N SER A 187 7.04 9.86 4.12
CA SER A 187 6.26 10.28 5.29
C SER A 187 5.17 9.29 5.64
N PHE A 188 4.77 9.29 6.92
CA PHE A 188 3.58 8.58 7.42
C PHE A 188 2.37 9.51 7.65
N VAL A 189 2.40 10.74 7.13
CA VAL A 189 1.24 11.66 7.16
C VAL A 189 0.07 11.09 6.35
N ARG A 190 -1.12 11.13 6.93
CA ARG A 190 -2.38 10.58 6.43
C ARG A 190 -3.43 11.68 6.28
N PHE A 191 -4.53 11.40 5.59
CA PHE A 191 -5.69 12.31 5.56
C PHE A 191 -6.21 12.55 6.98
N GLY A 192 -6.22 11.49 7.81
CA GLY A 192 -6.57 11.54 9.22
C GLY A 192 -5.77 12.52 10.09
N ASN A 193 -4.55 12.91 9.70
CA ASN A 193 -3.79 13.95 10.42
C ASN A 193 -4.43 15.33 10.21
N PHE A 194 -4.91 15.64 9.01
CA PHE A 194 -5.59 16.90 8.71
C PHE A 194 -6.97 16.93 9.39
N GLU A 195 -7.72 15.84 9.28
CA GLU A 195 -9.03 15.71 9.94
C GLU A 195 -8.93 15.87 11.46
N HIS A 196 -7.83 15.42 12.08
CA HIS A 196 -7.59 15.59 13.51
C HIS A 196 -7.58 17.08 13.91
N PHE A 197 -6.77 17.90 13.26
CA PHE A 197 -6.66 19.31 13.62
C PHE A 197 -7.91 20.09 13.22
N TYR A 198 -8.53 19.74 12.09
CA TYR A 198 -9.81 20.31 11.67
C TYR A 198 -10.92 20.06 12.70
N ALA A 199 -11.14 18.80 13.09
CA ALA A 199 -12.22 18.43 14.01
C ALA A 199 -12.04 18.96 15.44
N ASN A 200 -10.83 19.39 15.81
CA ASN A 200 -10.51 20.00 17.10
C ASN A 200 -10.39 21.53 17.01
N GLU A 201 -10.78 22.15 15.89
CA GLU A 201 -10.74 23.61 15.66
C GLU A 201 -9.32 24.21 15.80
N ARG A 202 -8.28 23.41 15.55
CA ARG A 202 -6.86 23.79 15.65
C ARG A 202 -6.31 24.24 14.30
N VAL A 203 -6.81 25.35 13.79
CA VAL A 203 -6.51 25.84 12.42
C VAL A 203 -5.02 26.17 12.23
N ASP A 204 -4.34 26.69 13.24
CA ASP A 204 -2.90 27.00 13.15
C ASP A 204 -2.04 25.73 13.00
N ASP A 205 -2.37 24.66 13.72
CA ASP A 205 -1.69 23.37 13.61
C ASP A 205 -2.02 22.69 12.27
N LEU A 206 -3.28 22.81 11.81
CA LEU A 206 -3.70 22.34 10.49
C LEU A 206 -2.89 23.02 9.38
N LYS A 207 -2.74 24.36 9.45
CA LYS A 207 -1.93 25.14 8.52
C LYS A 207 -0.47 24.70 8.57
N THR A 208 0.09 24.54 9.77
CA THR A 208 1.47 24.10 10.00
C THR A 208 1.73 22.74 9.34
N LEU A 209 0.80 21.79 9.45
CA LEU A 209 0.89 20.49 8.77
C LEU A 209 0.83 20.63 7.24
N ALA A 210 -0.11 21.44 6.72
CA ALA A 210 -0.26 21.64 5.28
C ALA A 210 0.98 22.30 4.67
N ASP A 211 1.52 23.34 5.32
CA ASP A 211 2.76 24.01 4.93
C ASP A 211 3.94 23.03 4.92
N HIS A 212 4.08 22.19 5.96
CA HIS A 212 5.11 21.16 6.02
C HIS A 212 5.02 20.18 4.84
N VAL A 213 3.81 19.72 4.53
CA VAL A 213 3.59 18.79 3.42
C VAL A 213 3.89 19.45 2.07
N ILE A 214 3.46 20.69 1.87
CA ILE A 214 3.77 21.46 0.64
C ILE A 214 5.28 21.67 0.52
N GLU A 215 5.93 22.21 1.55
CA GLU A 215 7.36 22.50 1.50
C GLU A 215 8.21 21.27 1.20
N ARG A 216 7.86 20.13 1.83
CA ARG A 216 8.69 18.93 1.77
C ARG A 216 8.40 18.04 0.57
N PHE A 217 7.15 17.95 0.14
CA PHE A 217 6.73 16.93 -0.84
C PHE A 217 6.09 17.51 -2.09
N TYR A 218 5.53 18.72 -2.00
CA TYR A 218 4.84 19.37 -3.11
C TYR A 218 5.23 20.84 -3.27
N PRO A 219 6.54 21.16 -3.38
CA PRO A 219 7.00 22.55 -3.41
C PRO A 219 6.40 23.32 -4.59
N GLN A 220 6.03 22.65 -5.68
CA GLN A 220 5.35 23.24 -6.83
C GLN A 220 3.97 23.83 -6.49
N CYS A 221 3.30 23.38 -5.43
CA CYS A 221 2.00 23.91 -5.02
C CYS A 221 2.13 25.31 -4.38
N ARG A 222 3.30 25.67 -3.85
CA ARG A 222 3.51 26.95 -3.16
C ARG A 222 3.26 28.16 -4.05
N ASP A 223 3.58 28.04 -5.34
CA ASP A 223 3.54 29.14 -6.29
C ASP A 223 2.17 29.26 -7.00
N ALA A 224 1.20 28.44 -6.63
CA ALA A 224 -0.17 28.51 -7.14
C ALA A 224 -0.97 29.66 -6.48
N ASP A 225 -2.04 30.12 -7.16
CA ASP A 225 -2.93 31.18 -6.65
C ASP A 225 -3.55 30.82 -5.29
N ASP A 226 -3.88 29.54 -5.09
CA ASP A 226 -4.21 28.94 -3.79
C ASP A 226 -3.38 27.66 -3.59
N PRO A 227 -2.33 27.71 -2.74
CA PRO A 227 -1.44 26.58 -2.53
C PRO A 227 -2.12 25.33 -1.95
N TYR A 228 -3.21 25.49 -1.19
CA TYR A 228 -3.88 24.37 -0.54
C TYR A 228 -4.88 23.70 -1.48
N LEU A 229 -5.54 24.46 -2.38
CA LEU A 229 -6.29 23.86 -3.48
C LEU A 229 -5.37 23.12 -4.45
N ALA A 230 -4.18 23.66 -4.73
CA ALA A 230 -3.16 22.96 -5.52
C ALA A 230 -2.65 21.68 -4.82
N LEU A 231 -2.47 21.72 -3.49
CA LEU A 231 -2.17 20.52 -2.70
C LEU A 231 -3.29 19.48 -2.83
N LEU A 232 -4.55 19.90 -2.69
CA LEU A 232 -5.70 19.00 -2.82
C LEU A 232 -5.72 18.32 -4.20
N ASP A 233 -5.53 19.08 -5.29
CA ASP A 233 -5.53 18.53 -6.66
C ASP A 233 -4.42 17.48 -6.88
N GLU A 234 -3.22 17.74 -6.38
CA GLU A 234 -2.10 16.79 -6.47
C GLU A 234 -2.39 15.50 -5.68
N VAL A 235 -3.04 15.60 -4.52
CA VAL A 235 -3.47 14.45 -3.72
C VAL A 235 -4.61 13.68 -4.41
N VAL A 236 -5.55 14.40 -5.05
CA VAL A 236 -6.62 13.82 -5.86
C VAL A 236 -6.03 13.00 -7.02
N ARG A 237 -5.08 13.58 -7.77
CA ARG A 237 -4.38 12.92 -8.88
C ARG A 237 -3.67 11.65 -8.43
N ARG A 238 -2.86 11.72 -7.38
CA ARG A 238 -2.11 10.56 -6.86
C ARG A 238 -3.00 9.46 -6.34
N THR A 239 -4.09 9.82 -5.64
CA THR A 239 -5.05 8.84 -5.15
C THR A 239 -5.78 8.16 -6.29
N ALA A 240 -6.18 8.90 -7.33
CA ALA A 240 -6.80 8.34 -8.53
C ALA A 240 -5.87 7.34 -9.26
N GLU A 241 -4.61 7.71 -9.46
CA GLU A 241 -3.59 6.84 -10.06
C GLU A 241 -3.35 5.58 -9.22
N LEU A 242 -3.27 5.71 -7.89
CA LEU A 242 -3.13 4.58 -6.97
C LEU A 242 -4.33 3.62 -7.06
N MET A 243 -5.56 4.15 -7.09
CA MET A 243 -6.76 3.33 -7.26
C MET A 243 -6.72 2.58 -8.58
N ALA A 244 -6.36 3.24 -9.69
CA ALA A 244 -6.22 2.59 -10.99
C ALA A 244 -5.16 1.47 -10.97
N GLN A 245 -4.03 1.69 -10.30
CA GLN A 245 -2.99 0.68 -10.11
C GLN A 245 -3.51 -0.53 -9.32
N TRP A 246 -4.19 -0.32 -8.18
CA TRP A 246 -4.77 -1.40 -7.38
C TRP A 246 -5.78 -2.23 -8.17
N GLN A 247 -6.68 -1.57 -8.91
CA GLN A 247 -7.62 -2.26 -9.80
C GLN A 247 -6.86 -3.09 -10.86
N SER A 248 -5.84 -2.53 -11.50
CA SER A 248 -5.12 -3.22 -12.58
C SER A 248 -4.38 -4.50 -12.17
N VAL A 249 -4.05 -4.66 -10.90
CA VAL A 249 -3.38 -5.86 -10.35
C VAL A 249 -4.28 -6.73 -9.46
N GLY A 250 -5.57 -6.40 -9.35
CA GLY A 250 -6.50 -7.17 -8.53
C GLY A 250 -6.22 -7.03 -7.02
N PHE A 251 -5.61 -5.93 -6.56
CA PHE A 251 -5.29 -5.73 -5.15
C PHE A 251 -6.52 -5.19 -4.39
N CYS A 252 -6.82 -5.82 -3.25
CA CYS A 252 -7.85 -5.41 -2.31
C CYS A 252 -7.19 -5.00 -0.99
N HIS A 253 -7.35 -3.76 -0.56
CA HIS A 253 -6.75 -3.24 0.67
C HIS A 253 -7.51 -3.67 1.94
N GLY A 254 -8.85 -3.69 1.87
CA GLY A 254 -9.73 -4.16 2.94
C GLY A 254 -10.02 -3.19 4.09
N VAL A 255 -9.27 -2.09 4.25
CA VAL A 255 -9.47 -1.08 5.31
C VAL A 255 -9.08 0.31 4.83
N MET A 256 -9.83 0.86 3.88
CA MET A 256 -9.59 2.20 3.33
C MET A 256 -10.26 3.28 4.19
N ASN A 257 -10.00 3.26 5.49
CA ASN A 257 -10.34 4.37 6.37
C ASN A 257 -9.49 5.60 6.01
N THR A 258 -9.94 6.81 6.36
CA THR A 258 -9.17 8.03 6.03
C THR A 258 -7.84 8.10 6.78
N ASP A 259 -7.70 7.43 7.94
CA ASP A 259 -6.43 7.25 8.63
C ASP A 259 -5.47 6.31 7.90
N ASN A 260 -5.93 5.51 6.94
CA ASN A 260 -5.09 4.65 6.08
C ASN A 260 -4.89 5.23 4.66
N MET A 261 -5.22 6.50 4.44
CA MET A 261 -4.96 7.18 3.18
C MET A 261 -3.73 8.08 3.34
N SER A 262 -2.64 7.73 2.67
CA SER A 262 -1.41 8.53 2.68
C SER A 262 -1.62 9.85 1.94
N ILE A 263 -1.12 10.96 2.50
CA ILE A 263 -1.10 12.26 1.80
C ILE A 263 -0.18 12.24 0.55
N LEU A 264 0.66 11.21 0.41
CA LEU A 264 1.61 11.02 -0.68
C LEU A 264 1.11 10.06 -1.77
N GLY A 265 -0.10 9.52 -1.62
CA GLY A 265 -0.64 8.49 -2.53
C GLY A 265 0.12 7.17 -2.44
N LEU A 266 0.61 6.81 -1.25
CA LEU A 266 1.25 5.51 -0.97
C LEU A 266 0.22 4.50 -0.47
N THR A 267 0.36 3.24 -0.87
CA THR A 267 -0.24 2.11 -0.15
C THR A 267 0.39 2.03 1.25
N ILE A 268 -0.43 2.01 2.30
CA ILE A 268 0.01 2.07 3.69
C ILE A 268 -0.90 1.21 4.58
N ASP A 269 -0.34 0.65 5.66
CA ASP A 269 -1.09 -0.15 6.66
C ASP A 269 -1.78 -1.40 6.10
N TYR A 270 -0.93 -2.32 5.66
CA TYR A 270 -1.29 -3.67 5.27
C TYR A 270 -1.89 -4.46 6.44
N GLY A 271 -3.21 -4.62 6.44
CA GLY A 271 -3.95 -5.46 7.38
C GLY A 271 -4.58 -6.67 6.68
N PRO A 272 -5.89 -6.68 6.45
CA PRO A 272 -6.62 -7.77 5.83
C PRO A 272 -6.66 -7.57 4.31
N PHE A 273 -5.51 -7.35 3.69
CA PHE A 273 -5.40 -7.20 2.24
C PHE A 273 -5.46 -8.56 1.53
N GLY A 274 -5.72 -8.55 0.24
CA GLY A 274 -5.56 -9.72 -0.62
C GLY A 274 -5.32 -9.34 -2.08
N PHE A 275 -4.49 -10.11 -2.77
CA PHE A 275 -4.47 -10.13 -4.23
C PHE A 275 -5.53 -11.12 -4.72
N MET A 276 -6.24 -10.76 -5.78
CA MET A 276 -7.29 -11.59 -6.35
C MET A 276 -6.71 -12.88 -6.94
N ASP A 277 -7.21 -14.02 -6.46
CA ASP A 277 -7.06 -15.30 -7.15
C ASP A 277 -8.14 -15.40 -8.25
N GLY A 278 -9.19 -16.21 -8.06
CA GLY A 278 -10.35 -16.23 -8.95
C GLY A 278 -11.11 -14.91 -8.94
N PHE A 279 -11.29 -14.26 -10.09
CA PHE A 279 -11.83 -12.91 -10.15
C PHE A 279 -13.26 -12.82 -9.63
N ASN A 280 -13.43 -11.93 -8.66
CA ASN A 280 -14.73 -11.52 -8.14
C ASN A 280 -14.73 -10.01 -7.92
N ALA A 281 -15.37 -9.27 -8.83
CA ALA A 281 -15.58 -7.83 -8.69
C ALA A 281 -16.14 -7.38 -7.31
N HIS A 282 -16.91 -8.24 -6.64
CA HIS A 282 -17.49 -7.97 -5.32
C HIS A 282 -16.71 -8.63 -4.16
N HIS A 283 -15.46 -9.05 -4.39
CA HIS A 283 -14.65 -9.67 -3.36
C HIS A 283 -14.42 -8.72 -2.18
N ILE A 284 -14.63 -9.24 -0.98
CA ILE A 284 -14.37 -8.58 0.30
C ILE A 284 -13.24 -9.37 0.97
N CYS A 285 -12.04 -8.78 1.04
CA CYS A 285 -10.88 -9.40 1.66
C CYS A 285 -10.87 -9.28 3.19
N ASN A 286 -11.63 -8.32 3.73
CA ASN A 286 -11.73 -8.09 5.17
C ASN A 286 -12.99 -8.73 5.74
N HIS A 287 -12.83 -9.78 6.54
CA HIS A 287 -13.94 -10.48 7.21
C HIS A 287 -14.77 -9.58 8.14
N THR A 288 -14.23 -8.46 8.66
CA THR A 288 -15.00 -7.50 9.47
C THR A 288 -15.84 -6.54 8.62
N ASP A 289 -15.61 -6.46 7.31
CA ASP A 289 -16.35 -5.61 6.38
C ASP A 289 -17.62 -6.31 5.88
N THR A 290 -18.57 -6.53 6.80
CA THR A 290 -19.81 -7.26 6.51
C THR A 290 -20.73 -6.58 5.50
N GLN A 291 -20.53 -5.28 5.25
CA GLN A 291 -21.29 -4.49 4.28
C GLN A 291 -20.59 -4.39 2.90
N GLY A 292 -19.35 -4.88 2.79
CA GLY A 292 -18.55 -4.78 1.58
C GLY A 292 -18.22 -3.34 1.19
N ARG A 293 -18.03 -2.45 2.17
CA ARG A 293 -17.64 -1.05 1.93
C ARG A 293 -16.34 -0.97 1.15
N TYR A 294 -15.38 -1.83 1.49
CA TYR A 294 -14.03 -1.88 0.92
C TYR A 294 -13.85 -3.04 -0.07
N ALA A 295 -14.95 -3.54 -0.63
CA ALA A 295 -14.89 -4.54 -1.70
C ALA A 295 -14.07 -4.03 -2.90
N TYR A 296 -13.49 -4.95 -3.67
CA TYR A 296 -12.61 -4.64 -4.81
C TYR A 296 -13.16 -3.54 -5.73
N SER A 297 -14.41 -3.68 -6.20
CA SER A 297 -15.03 -2.71 -7.12
C SER A 297 -15.44 -1.39 -6.45
N ARG A 298 -15.46 -1.32 -5.13
CA ARG A 298 -15.80 -0.12 -4.34
C ARG A 298 -14.60 0.77 -4.08
N GLN A 299 -13.37 0.23 -4.16
CA GLN A 299 -12.16 0.98 -3.81
C GLN A 299 -12.04 2.32 -4.54
N PRO A 300 -12.34 2.44 -5.85
CA PRO A 300 -12.29 3.75 -6.52
C PRO A 300 -13.27 4.77 -5.93
N GLN A 301 -14.52 4.39 -5.64
CA GLN A 301 -15.49 5.32 -5.06
C GLN A 301 -15.17 5.65 -3.60
N VAL A 302 -14.60 4.71 -2.85
CA VAL A 302 -14.13 4.96 -1.48
C VAL A 302 -12.93 5.90 -1.47
N GLY A 303 -11.97 5.73 -2.39
CA GLY A 303 -10.87 6.67 -2.57
C GLY A 303 -11.38 8.09 -2.84
N TYR A 304 -12.38 8.23 -3.71
CA TYR A 304 -13.03 9.51 -3.97
C TYR A 304 -13.74 10.08 -2.73
N TRP A 305 -14.46 9.26 -1.97
CA TRP A 305 -15.10 9.68 -0.73
C TRP A 305 -14.08 10.13 0.33
N ASN A 306 -12.94 9.44 0.46
CA ASN A 306 -11.87 9.83 1.38
C ASN A 306 -11.24 11.18 0.98
N LEU A 307 -11.15 11.49 -0.32
CA LEU A 307 -10.70 12.81 -0.79
C LEU A 307 -11.70 13.92 -0.42
N PHE A 308 -13.01 13.63 -0.40
CA PHE A 308 -14.00 14.58 0.10
C PHE A 308 -13.77 14.89 1.59
N CYS A 309 -13.47 13.89 2.41
CA CYS A 309 -13.11 14.11 3.82
C CYS A 309 -11.85 14.96 3.99
N LEU A 310 -10.82 14.72 3.17
CA LEU A 310 -9.62 15.57 3.17
C LEU A 310 -9.93 17.00 2.74
N ALA A 311 -10.70 17.18 1.67
CA ALA A 311 -11.10 18.50 1.19
C ALA A 311 -11.86 19.27 2.27
N GLN A 312 -12.79 18.61 2.97
CA GLN A 312 -13.49 19.19 4.12
C GLN A 312 -12.52 19.65 5.22
N ALA A 313 -11.53 18.83 5.55
CA ALA A 313 -10.53 19.18 6.57
C ALA A 313 -9.68 20.39 6.19
N LEU A 314 -9.46 20.61 4.88
CA LEU A 314 -8.65 21.72 4.35
C LEU A 314 -9.43 23.03 4.13
N VAL A 315 -10.77 23.01 4.18
CA VAL A 315 -11.62 24.19 3.95
C VAL A 315 -11.16 25.46 4.69
N PRO A 316 -10.76 25.41 5.98
CA PRO A 316 -10.33 26.62 6.69
C PRO A 316 -9.09 27.30 6.08
N LEU A 317 -8.31 26.59 5.28
CA LEU A 317 -7.08 27.10 4.66
C LEU A 317 -7.33 27.73 3.28
N PHE A 318 -8.41 27.37 2.59
CA PHE A 318 -8.70 27.83 1.24
C PHE A 318 -9.08 29.31 1.18
N GLY A 319 -8.83 29.92 0.03
CA GLY A 319 -9.35 31.23 -0.35
C GLY A 319 -8.81 32.37 0.49
N ALA A 320 -7.58 32.28 1.00
CA ALA A 320 -6.96 33.38 1.76
C ALA A 320 -6.91 34.70 0.96
N ASN A 321 -6.88 34.59 -0.37
CA ASN A 321 -6.88 35.70 -1.32
C ASN A 321 -8.31 36.15 -1.74
N LEU A 322 -9.36 35.44 -1.33
CA LEU A 322 -10.74 35.77 -1.68
C LEU A 322 -11.32 36.85 -0.75
N PRO A 323 -12.20 37.73 -1.26
CA PRO A 323 -12.97 38.64 -0.41
C PRO A 323 -13.76 37.88 0.65
N GLU A 324 -13.93 38.44 1.85
CA GLU A 324 -14.64 37.81 2.97
C GLU A 324 -16.13 37.55 2.64
N GLU A 325 -16.76 38.49 1.94
CA GLU A 325 -18.14 38.40 1.48
C GLU A 325 -18.32 37.25 0.47
N GLY A 326 -19.05 36.21 0.86
CA GLY A 326 -19.27 35.02 0.03
C GLY A 326 -18.05 34.09 -0.08
N ARG A 327 -17.04 34.25 0.79
CA ARG A 327 -15.85 33.38 0.79
C ARG A 327 -16.21 31.92 1.01
N ALA A 328 -17.06 31.66 1.99
CA ALA A 328 -17.43 30.31 2.41
C ALA A 328 -18.07 29.50 1.26
N GLU A 329 -18.98 30.11 0.49
CA GLU A 329 -19.58 29.45 -0.66
C GLU A 329 -18.58 29.22 -1.78
N ARG A 330 -17.71 30.21 -2.06
CA ARG A 330 -16.70 30.11 -3.13
C ARG A 330 -15.67 29.02 -2.86
N VAL A 331 -15.13 28.94 -1.64
CA VAL A 331 -14.11 27.91 -1.32
C VAL A 331 -14.68 26.49 -1.43
N VAL A 332 -15.96 26.30 -1.09
CA VAL A 332 -16.63 25.00 -1.25
C VAL A 332 -16.81 24.68 -2.74
N GLU A 333 -17.22 25.65 -3.55
CA GLU A 333 -17.37 25.47 -4.99
C GLU A 333 -16.02 25.14 -5.67
N GLU A 334 -14.95 25.82 -5.29
CA GLU A 334 -13.60 25.57 -5.80
C GLU A 334 -13.06 24.19 -5.38
N ALA A 335 -13.23 23.81 -4.12
CA ALA A 335 -12.86 22.47 -3.65
C ALA A 335 -13.64 21.37 -4.37
N GLN A 336 -14.94 21.58 -4.62
CA GLN A 336 -15.76 20.64 -5.41
C GLN A 336 -15.26 20.51 -6.85
N LYS A 337 -14.87 21.62 -7.50
CA LYS A 337 -14.28 21.58 -8.85
C LYS A 337 -12.99 20.76 -8.88
N VAL A 338 -12.11 20.96 -7.90
CA VAL A 338 -10.88 20.17 -7.76
C VAL A 338 -11.17 18.68 -7.54
N LEU A 339 -12.13 18.35 -6.68
CA LEU A 339 -12.54 16.96 -6.46
C LEU A 339 -13.03 16.28 -7.76
N GLU A 340 -13.78 16.98 -8.60
CA GLU A 340 -14.27 16.43 -9.87
C GLU A 340 -13.13 16.03 -10.84
N HIS A 341 -11.92 16.58 -10.69
CA HIS A 341 -10.74 16.12 -11.43
C HIS A 341 -10.37 14.66 -11.12
N TYR A 342 -10.85 14.07 -10.03
CA TYR A 342 -10.65 12.65 -9.75
C TYR A 342 -11.06 11.78 -10.95
N LYS A 343 -12.17 12.11 -11.61
CA LYS A 343 -12.66 11.36 -12.78
C LYS A 343 -11.75 11.52 -13.99
N THR A 344 -11.16 12.71 -14.17
CA THR A 344 -10.26 13.01 -15.28
C THR A 344 -8.88 12.39 -15.11
N TYR A 345 -8.49 12.07 -13.86
CA TYR A 345 -7.26 11.32 -13.57
C TYR A 345 -7.49 9.80 -13.53
N PHE A 346 -8.55 9.32 -12.87
CA PHE A 346 -8.76 7.89 -12.62
C PHE A 346 -9.08 7.12 -13.90
N ALA A 347 -10.05 7.58 -14.69
CA ALA A 347 -10.52 6.81 -15.85
C ALA A 347 -9.41 6.63 -16.90
N PRO A 348 -8.67 7.68 -17.32
CA PRO A 348 -7.55 7.50 -18.24
C PRO A 348 -6.43 6.63 -17.65
N ALA A 349 -6.10 6.78 -16.36
CA ALA A 349 -5.08 5.95 -15.73
C ALA A 349 -5.45 4.46 -15.74
N LEU A 350 -6.71 4.13 -15.48
CA LEU A 350 -7.19 2.74 -15.53
C LEU A 350 -7.23 2.21 -16.97
N GLU A 351 -7.75 2.98 -17.91
CA GLU A 351 -7.78 2.63 -19.33
C GLU A 351 -6.37 2.35 -19.86
N ASP A 352 -5.39 3.18 -19.52
CA ASP A 352 -3.99 3.01 -19.89
C ASP A 352 -3.40 1.71 -19.35
N LYS A 353 -3.69 1.38 -18.09
CA LYS A 353 -3.26 0.12 -17.49
C LYS A 353 -3.93 -1.07 -18.18
N MET A 354 -5.24 -1.05 -18.37
CA MET A 354 -5.97 -2.16 -18.99
C MET A 354 -5.54 -2.37 -20.44
N ARG A 355 -5.34 -1.29 -21.20
CA ARG A 355 -4.83 -1.32 -22.58
C ARG A 355 -3.44 -1.96 -22.66
N ALA A 356 -2.54 -1.58 -21.77
CA ALA A 356 -1.21 -2.20 -21.67
C ALA A 356 -1.29 -3.69 -21.31
N LYS A 357 -2.17 -4.06 -20.36
CA LYS A 357 -2.39 -5.46 -19.96
C LYS A 357 -2.99 -6.31 -21.07
N LEU A 358 -3.77 -5.71 -21.98
CA LEU A 358 -4.32 -6.32 -23.18
C LEU A 358 -3.35 -6.27 -24.38
N GLY A 359 -2.18 -5.64 -24.24
CA GLY A 359 -1.18 -5.57 -25.31
C GLY A 359 -1.57 -4.66 -26.49
N LEU A 360 -2.50 -3.74 -26.30
CA LEU A 360 -2.91 -2.76 -27.31
C LEU A 360 -1.96 -1.55 -27.25
N GLU A 361 -1.37 -1.15 -28.37
CA GLU A 361 -0.41 -0.03 -28.42
C GLU A 361 -1.13 1.30 -28.64
N THR A 362 -2.15 1.30 -29.49
CA THR A 362 -2.94 2.50 -29.80
C THR A 362 -4.21 2.54 -28.97
N ALA A 363 -4.62 3.72 -28.51
CA ALA A 363 -5.94 3.90 -27.89
C ALA A 363 -7.01 3.99 -28.99
N ARG A 364 -8.11 3.27 -28.82
CA ARG A 364 -9.28 3.32 -29.72
C ARG A 364 -10.58 3.29 -28.92
N GLU A 365 -11.63 3.87 -29.51
CA GLU A 365 -12.99 3.77 -28.97
C GLU A 365 -13.41 2.30 -28.84
N GLY A 366 -13.95 1.91 -27.67
CA GLY A 366 -14.37 0.56 -27.37
C GLY A 366 -13.32 -0.32 -26.67
N ASP A 367 -12.09 0.17 -26.45
CA ASP A 367 -11.07 -0.54 -25.66
C ASP A 367 -11.54 -0.80 -24.21
N ASP A 368 -12.32 0.14 -23.65
CA ASP A 368 -12.98 0.02 -22.35
C ASP A 368 -13.98 -1.14 -22.32
N LYS A 369 -14.83 -1.26 -23.37
CA LYS A 369 -15.82 -2.33 -23.49
C LYS A 369 -15.16 -3.69 -23.63
N LEU A 370 -14.06 -3.78 -24.38
CA LEU A 370 -13.27 -5.00 -24.52
C LEU A 370 -12.68 -5.43 -23.18
N ALA A 371 -12.09 -4.49 -22.44
CA ALA A 371 -11.54 -4.76 -21.10
C ALA A 371 -12.63 -5.19 -20.11
N ASN A 372 -13.77 -4.48 -20.08
CA ASN A 372 -14.89 -4.81 -19.21
C ASN A 372 -15.51 -6.16 -19.55
N GLY A 373 -15.68 -6.49 -20.84
CA GLY A 373 -16.18 -7.80 -21.27
C GLY A 373 -15.29 -8.96 -20.80
N LEU A 374 -13.97 -8.79 -20.80
CA LEU A 374 -13.07 -9.79 -20.23
C LEU A 374 -13.31 -9.96 -18.72
N LEU A 375 -13.38 -8.85 -17.98
CA LEU A 375 -13.61 -8.87 -16.54
C LEU A 375 -14.98 -9.49 -16.18
N GLU A 376 -16.02 -9.23 -16.97
CA GLU A 376 -17.35 -9.83 -16.80
C GLU A 376 -17.30 -11.35 -16.96
N ILE A 377 -16.64 -11.85 -18.02
CA ILE A 377 -16.50 -13.29 -18.25
C ILE A 377 -15.61 -13.92 -17.16
N MET A 378 -14.53 -13.25 -16.74
CA MET A 378 -13.71 -13.71 -15.61
C MET A 378 -14.52 -13.79 -14.33
N HIS A 379 -15.40 -12.82 -14.06
CA HIS A 379 -16.25 -12.80 -12.87
C HIS A 379 -17.23 -13.97 -12.86
N ALA A 380 -17.90 -14.21 -13.98
CA ALA A 380 -18.85 -15.31 -14.13
C ALA A 380 -18.18 -16.69 -13.98
N ASN A 381 -16.92 -16.81 -14.37
CA ASN A 381 -16.17 -18.06 -14.38
C ASN A 381 -15.24 -18.28 -13.19
N ARG A 382 -15.04 -17.25 -12.35
CA ARG A 382 -13.97 -17.21 -11.33
C ARG A 382 -12.59 -17.51 -11.90
N ALA A 383 -12.33 -17.07 -13.14
CA ALA A 383 -11.02 -17.24 -13.77
C ALA A 383 -9.95 -16.48 -12.99
N ASP A 384 -8.75 -17.07 -12.85
CA ASP A 384 -7.66 -16.48 -12.09
C ASP A 384 -7.23 -15.14 -12.69
N PHE A 385 -7.20 -14.07 -11.87
CA PHE A 385 -6.97 -12.72 -12.34
C PHE A 385 -5.59 -12.56 -12.97
N THR A 386 -4.55 -12.96 -12.23
CA THR A 386 -3.16 -12.79 -12.63
C THR A 386 -2.83 -13.65 -13.85
N LEU A 387 -3.18 -14.93 -13.80
CA LEU A 387 -2.89 -15.89 -14.87
C LEU A 387 -3.68 -15.61 -16.14
N THR A 388 -4.90 -15.08 -16.06
CA THR A 388 -5.65 -14.68 -17.25
C THR A 388 -4.86 -13.66 -18.06
N PHE A 389 -4.43 -12.57 -17.42
CA PHE A 389 -3.65 -11.54 -18.11
C PHE A 389 -2.25 -12.03 -18.52
N ARG A 390 -1.58 -12.85 -17.70
CA ARG A 390 -0.28 -13.42 -18.06
C ARG A 390 -0.38 -14.34 -19.28
N ASN A 391 -1.37 -15.23 -19.32
CA ASN A 391 -1.57 -16.16 -20.43
C ASN A 391 -2.17 -15.51 -21.67
N LEU A 392 -2.86 -14.37 -21.55
CA LEU A 392 -3.34 -13.59 -22.70
C LEU A 392 -2.19 -13.16 -23.62
N SER A 393 -0.99 -12.98 -23.08
CA SER A 393 0.22 -12.68 -23.87
C SER A 393 0.56 -13.73 -24.93
N LYS A 394 0.06 -14.97 -24.76
CA LYS A 394 0.34 -16.12 -25.63
C LYS A 394 -0.65 -16.26 -26.79
N ILE A 395 -1.78 -15.54 -26.79
CA ILE A 395 -2.77 -15.60 -27.86
C ILE A 395 -2.09 -15.26 -29.20
N ALA A 396 -2.47 -15.95 -30.28
CA ALA A 396 -2.05 -15.60 -31.63
C ALA A 396 -3.03 -14.63 -32.30
N LYS A 397 -2.53 -13.65 -33.06
CA LYS A 397 -3.39 -12.70 -33.79
C LYS A 397 -4.23 -13.36 -34.88
N ALA A 398 -3.65 -14.35 -35.56
CA ALA A 398 -4.22 -14.92 -36.77
C ALA A 398 -5.34 -15.94 -36.49
N ASP A 399 -5.24 -16.69 -35.40
CA ASP A 399 -6.15 -17.81 -35.10
C ASP A 399 -6.11 -18.21 -33.61
N ALA A 400 -6.89 -19.24 -33.26
CA ALA A 400 -7.05 -19.78 -31.91
C ALA A 400 -6.04 -20.88 -31.51
N SER A 401 -4.98 -21.11 -32.29
CA SER A 401 -4.02 -22.20 -32.04
C SER A 401 -3.29 -22.11 -30.69
N ALA A 402 -3.18 -20.90 -30.12
CA ALA A 402 -2.43 -20.64 -28.88
C ALA A 402 -3.32 -20.29 -27.67
N ASP A 403 -4.65 -20.48 -27.76
CA ASP A 403 -5.58 -20.00 -26.73
C ASP A 403 -5.66 -20.89 -25.49
N ALA A 404 -5.29 -22.18 -25.61
CA ALA A 404 -5.48 -23.17 -24.55
C ALA A 404 -5.02 -22.70 -23.15
N PRO A 405 -3.82 -22.09 -22.95
CA PRO A 405 -3.36 -21.67 -21.63
C PRO A 405 -4.25 -20.64 -20.92
N VAL A 406 -4.94 -19.76 -21.65
CA VAL A 406 -5.87 -18.77 -21.07
C VAL A 406 -7.30 -19.30 -21.10
N ARG A 407 -7.71 -19.96 -22.18
CA ARG A 407 -9.06 -20.53 -22.36
C ARG A 407 -9.39 -21.57 -21.29
N ASP A 408 -8.42 -22.39 -20.89
CA ASP A 408 -8.63 -23.45 -19.89
C ASP A 408 -8.81 -22.91 -18.45
N LEU A 409 -8.61 -21.60 -18.23
CA LEU A 409 -8.95 -20.93 -16.97
C LEU A 409 -10.45 -20.63 -16.83
N PHE A 410 -11.23 -20.80 -17.90
CA PHE A 410 -12.66 -20.51 -17.94
C PHE A 410 -13.49 -21.80 -17.94
N LEU A 411 -14.53 -21.84 -17.11
CA LEU A 411 -15.49 -22.95 -17.09
C LEU A 411 -16.35 -22.94 -18.37
N ASP A 412 -16.92 -21.78 -18.70
CA ASP A 412 -17.57 -21.48 -19.97
C ASP A 412 -16.54 -20.99 -20.99
N ARG A 413 -15.91 -21.97 -21.65
CA ARG A 413 -14.93 -21.72 -22.73
C ARG A 413 -15.56 -21.00 -23.92
N ALA A 414 -16.85 -21.20 -24.19
CA ALA A 414 -17.52 -20.59 -25.33
C ALA A 414 -17.67 -19.06 -25.14
N ALA A 415 -17.95 -18.61 -23.92
CA ALA A 415 -17.95 -17.19 -23.59
C ALA A 415 -16.58 -16.55 -23.81
N PHE A 416 -15.50 -17.20 -23.37
CA PHE A 416 -14.14 -16.74 -23.64
C PHE A 416 -13.83 -16.73 -25.14
N ASP A 417 -14.18 -17.79 -25.87
CA ASP A 417 -13.92 -17.89 -27.31
C ASP A 417 -14.60 -16.75 -28.08
N ALA A 418 -15.84 -16.39 -27.71
CA ALA A 418 -16.56 -15.27 -28.31
C ALA A 418 -15.86 -13.92 -28.05
N TRP A 419 -15.37 -13.70 -26.82
CA TRP A 419 -14.59 -12.50 -26.49
C TRP A 419 -13.24 -12.47 -27.23
N ALA A 420 -12.57 -13.62 -27.34
CA ALA A 420 -11.26 -13.73 -27.99
C ALA A 420 -11.32 -13.42 -29.49
N VAL A 421 -12.47 -13.63 -30.15
CA VAL A 421 -12.71 -13.16 -31.52
C VAL A 421 -12.68 -11.63 -31.58
N GLN A 422 -13.44 -10.95 -30.72
CA GLN A 422 -13.47 -9.48 -30.65
C GLN A 422 -12.09 -8.91 -30.30
N TYR A 423 -11.37 -9.57 -29.40
CA TYR A 423 -10.00 -9.19 -29.04
C TYR A 423 -9.06 -9.26 -30.24
N ARG A 424 -9.11 -10.32 -31.06
CA ARG A 424 -8.29 -10.42 -32.28
C ARG A 424 -8.67 -9.42 -33.35
N GLU A 425 -9.97 -9.16 -33.54
CA GLU A 425 -10.44 -8.09 -34.43
C GLU A 425 -9.83 -6.75 -34.00
N ARG A 426 -9.78 -6.49 -32.69
CA ARG A 426 -9.12 -5.30 -32.16
C ARG A 426 -7.60 -5.31 -32.36
N LEU A 427 -6.95 -6.46 -32.20
CA LEU A 427 -5.51 -6.62 -32.44
C LEU A 427 -5.12 -6.47 -33.92
N ALA A 428 -6.03 -6.70 -34.87
CA ALA A 428 -5.76 -6.55 -36.30
C ALA A 428 -5.37 -5.10 -36.68
N TYR A 429 -5.74 -4.13 -35.83
CA TYR A 429 -5.36 -2.73 -35.97
C TYR A 429 -4.00 -2.37 -35.36
N GLU A 430 -3.38 -3.29 -34.62
CA GLU A 430 -2.10 -3.08 -33.95
C GLU A 430 -0.94 -3.47 -34.86
N SER A 431 0.13 -2.67 -34.82
CA SER A 431 1.32 -2.88 -35.65
C SER A 431 2.22 -4.02 -35.14
N ARG A 432 2.22 -4.26 -33.83
CA ARG A 432 3.06 -5.27 -33.17
C ARG A 432 2.70 -6.68 -33.63
N ASP A 433 3.74 -7.47 -33.89
CA ASP A 433 3.61 -8.92 -34.02
C ASP A 433 3.36 -9.58 -32.65
N ASP A 434 3.10 -10.88 -32.67
CA ASP A 434 2.76 -11.64 -31.46
C ASP A 434 3.92 -11.68 -30.45
N ALA A 435 5.17 -11.78 -30.90
CA ALA A 435 6.33 -11.86 -30.02
C ALA A 435 6.59 -10.52 -29.32
N ALA A 436 6.56 -9.41 -30.05
CA ALA A 436 6.71 -8.07 -29.51
C ALA A 436 5.55 -7.70 -28.58
N ARG A 437 4.30 -8.10 -28.92
CA ARG A 437 3.14 -7.93 -28.04
C ARG A 437 3.33 -8.71 -26.74
N ALA A 438 3.69 -9.99 -26.82
CA ALA A 438 3.89 -10.84 -25.65
C ALA A 438 4.95 -10.26 -24.71
N ALA A 439 6.09 -9.80 -25.25
CA ALA A 439 7.13 -9.14 -24.48
C ALA A 439 6.63 -7.85 -23.80
N ALA A 440 5.81 -7.04 -24.48
CA ALA A 440 5.22 -5.84 -23.90
C ALA A 440 4.22 -6.16 -22.78
N MET A 441 3.35 -7.15 -22.98
CA MET A 441 2.38 -7.62 -21.99
C MET A 441 3.07 -8.21 -20.77
N ASN A 442 4.12 -9.01 -20.95
CA ASN A 442 4.83 -9.67 -19.85
C ASN A 442 5.58 -8.68 -18.94
N ARG A 443 5.91 -7.47 -19.43
CA ARG A 443 6.47 -6.38 -18.61
C ARG A 443 5.45 -5.71 -17.67
N VAL A 444 4.16 -5.89 -17.91
CA VAL A 444 3.08 -5.23 -17.13
C VAL A 444 2.09 -6.22 -16.51
N ASN A 445 2.06 -7.46 -16.98
CA ASN A 445 1.28 -8.55 -16.42
C ASN A 445 2.20 -9.43 -15.57
N PRO A 446 2.13 -9.33 -14.23
CA PRO A 446 2.99 -10.12 -13.37
C PRO A 446 2.68 -11.61 -13.57
N LYS A 447 3.71 -12.44 -13.45
CA LYS A 447 3.60 -13.88 -13.30
C LYS A 447 3.37 -14.26 -11.84
N TYR A 448 3.96 -13.50 -10.92
CA TYR A 448 3.91 -13.75 -9.48
C TYR A 448 3.26 -12.58 -8.74
N VAL A 449 2.32 -12.87 -7.85
CA VAL A 449 1.73 -11.92 -6.89
C VAL A 449 1.73 -12.56 -5.50
N LEU A 450 1.64 -11.75 -4.45
CA LEU A 450 1.58 -12.26 -3.07
C LEU A 450 0.20 -12.85 -2.77
N ARG A 451 -0.06 -14.05 -3.29
CA ARG A 451 -1.30 -14.80 -3.00
C ARG A 451 -1.37 -15.12 -1.51
N ASN A 452 -2.58 -15.13 -0.95
CA ASN A 452 -2.77 -15.35 0.49
C ASN A 452 -2.22 -16.69 0.98
N HIS A 453 -2.36 -17.76 0.18
CA HIS A 453 -1.87 -19.09 0.55
C HIS A 453 -0.34 -19.17 0.58
N LEU A 454 0.36 -18.41 -0.29
CA LEU A 454 1.83 -18.36 -0.29
C LEU A 454 2.34 -17.65 0.98
N ALA A 455 1.69 -16.52 1.33
CA ALA A 455 2.00 -15.83 2.58
C ALA A 455 1.74 -16.74 3.80
N GLU A 456 0.61 -17.46 3.80
CA GLU A 456 0.27 -18.40 4.88
C GLU A 456 1.27 -19.56 5.01
N GLN A 457 1.71 -20.14 3.89
CA GLN A 457 2.76 -21.18 3.90
C GLN A 457 4.06 -20.66 4.53
N ALA A 458 4.49 -19.46 4.15
CA ALA A 458 5.67 -18.82 4.72
C ALA A 458 5.52 -18.55 6.23
N ILE A 459 4.34 -18.11 6.66
CA ILE A 459 4.02 -17.85 8.08
C ILE A 459 4.03 -19.13 8.91
N ARG A 460 3.45 -20.23 8.40
CA ARG A 460 3.44 -21.52 9.09
C ARG A 460 4.85 -22.03 9.35
N GLN A 461 5.74 -21.95 8.35
CA GLN A 461 7.15 -22.31 8.53
C GLN A 461 7.87 -21.34 9.49
N ALA A 462 7.59 -20.05 9.39
CA ALA A 462 8.18 -19.06 10.30
C ALA A 462 7.80 -19.28 11.77
N ASN A 463 6.60 -19.80 12.05
CA ASN A 463 6.21 -20.19 13.42
C ASN A 463 7.08 -21.33 13.97
N GLU A 464 7.65 -22.17 13.11
CA GLU A 464 8.60 -23.23 13.45
C GLU A 464 10.07 -22.74 13.43
N LYS A 465 10.28 -21.42 13.31
CA LYS A 465 11.59 -20.74 13.19
C LYS A 465 12.34 -21.06 11.90
N ASP A 466 11.65 -21.55 10.87
CA ASP A 466 12.19 -21.64 9.52
C ASP A 466 11.73 -20.44 8.70
N PHE A 467 12.66 -19.51 8.44
CA PHE A 467 12.39 -18.29 7.67
C PHE A 467 12.75 -18.41 6.19
N SER A 468 13.18 -19.60 5.73
CA SER A 468 13.64 -19.82 4.36
C SER A 468 12.56 -19.56 3.32
N GLU A 469 11.31 -19.89 3.63
CA GLU A 469 10.17 -19.63 2.73
C GLU A 469 9.81 -18.15 2.64
N VAL A 470 9.94 -17.39 3.74
CA VAL A 470 9.77 -15.92 3.72
C VAL A 470 10.83 -15.29 2.81
N ALA A 471 12.09 -15.71 2.94
CA ALA A 471 13.18 -15.22 2.10
C ALA A 471 12.98 -15.58 0.62
N ARG A 472 12.60 -16.84 0.33
CA ARG A 472 12.35 -17.30 -1.04
C ARG A 472 11.18 -16.56 -1.68
N LEU A 473 10.08 -16.38 -0.94
CA LEU A 473 8.92 -15.65 -1.43
C LEU A 473 9.24 -14.17 -1.69
N LEU A 474 10.04 -13.53 -0.84
CA LEU A 474 10.56 -12.19 -1.10
C LEU A 474 11.34 -12.16 -2.43
N ASP A 475 12.30 -13.07 -2.63
CA ASP A 475 13.12 -13.10 -3.85
C ASP A 475 12.31 -13.34 -5.13
N VAL A 476 11.26 -14.17 -5.06
CA VAL A 476 10.30 -14.34 -6.17
C VAL A 476 9.60 -13.03 -6.49
N LEU A 477 9.09 -12.33 -5.46
CA LEU A 477 8.31 -11.11 -5.58
C LEU A 477 9.14 -9.89 -5.99
N ARG A 478 10.47 -9.96 -5.93
CA ARG A 478 11.39 -8.92 -6.44
C ARG A 478 11.41 -8.83 -7.96
N ARG A 479 11.05 -9.92 -8.64
CA ARG A 479 11.02 -10.02 -10.10
C ARG A 479 9.67 -10.56 -10.57
N PRO A 480 8.55 -9.88 -10.25
CA PRO A 480 7.21 -10.47 -10.39
C PRO A 480 6.80 -10.64 -11.86
N PHE A 481 7.46 -9.96 -12.79
CA PHE A 481 7.19 -10.00 -14.23
C PHE A 481 8.07 -11.02 -14.99
N ASP A 482 9.18 -11.44 -14.40
CA ASP A 482 10.17 -12.29 -15.05
C ASP A 482 9.70 -13.74 -15.09
N GLU A 483 10.21 -14.49 -16.07
CA GLU A 483 10.17 -15.94 -16.00
C GLU A 483 11.22 -16.44 -15.00
N GLN A 484 10.80 -17.29 -14.06
CA GLN A 484 11.68 -17.91 -13.06
C GLN A 484 11.40 -19.42 -13.06
N PRO A 485 12.02 -20.21 -13.97
CA PRO A 485 11.74 -21.64 -14.12
C PRO A 485 11.90 -22.44 -12.82
N GLU A 486 12.82 -22.02 -11.96
CA GLU A 486 13.06 -22.58 -10.62
C GLU A 486 11.90 -22.33 -9.63
N ASN A 487 11.04 -21.36 -9.91
CA ASN A 487 9.97 -20.88 -9.04
C ASN A 487 8.58 -21.05 -9.68
N GLU A 488 8.40 -21.95 -10.65
CA GLU A 488 7.12 -22.12 -11.38
C GLU A 488 5.94 -22.40 -10.44
N ALA A 489 6.17 -23.11 -9.33
CA ALA A 489 5.14 -23.43 -8.35
C ALA A 489 4.48 -22.18 -7.73
N TYR A 490 5.20 -21.06 -7.62
CA TYR A 490 4.66 -19.80 -7.07
C TYR A 490 3.69 -19.09 -8.02
N ALA A 491 3.69 -19.44 -9.31
CA ALA A 491 2.72 -18.93 -10.28
C ALA A 491 1.42 -19.74 -10.31
N GLY A 492 1.40 -20.89 -9.63
CA GLY A 492 0.27 -21.82 -9.65
C GLY A 492 -1.04 -21.22 -9.12
N LEU A 493 -2.14 -21.91 -9.42
CA LEU A 493 -3.43 -21.64 -8.79
C LEU A 493 -3.35 -21.95 -7.29
N PRO A 494 -4.16 -21.27 -6.47
CA PRO A 494 -4.28 -21.62 -5.06
C PRO A 494 -4.70 -23.10 -4.90
N PRO A 495 -4.15 -23.82 -3.92
CA PRO A 495 -4.59 -25.17 -3.60
C PRO A 495 -5.99 -25.17 -2.97
N ASP A 496 -6.70 -26.31 -3.02
CA ASP A 496 -8.11 -26.40 -2.56
C ASP A 496 -8.32 -25.88 -1.13
N TRP A 497 -7.41 -26.16 -0.20
CA TRP A 497 -7.52 -25.72 1.20
C TRP A 497 -7.39 -24.19 1.39
N ALA A 498 -6.90 -23.47 0.38
CA ALA A 498 -6.73 -22.02 0.46
C ALA A 498 -8.07 -21.26 0.44
N SER A 499 -9.16 -21.90 -0.01
CA SER A 499 -10.51 -21.30 0.02
C SER A 499 -11.00 -20.95 1.42
N ASP A 500 -10.45 -21.61 2.44
CA ASP A 500 -10.86 -21.47 3.84
C ASP A 500 -10.01 -20.45 4.62
N LEU A 501 -9.09 -19.75 3.94
CA LEU A 501 -8.20 -18.78 4.59
C LEU A 501 -8.93 -17.47 4.87
N GLU A 502 -9.06 -17.14 6.16
CA GLU A 502 -9.52 -15.83 6.62
C GLU A 502 -8.33 -14.95 7.01
N VAL A 503 -8.24 -13.76 6.42
CA VAL A 503 -7.21 -12.76 6.79
C VAL A 503 -7.83 -11.75 7.76
N SER A 504 -7.29 -11.67 8.98
CA SER A 504 -7.73 -10.72 10.01
C SER A 504 -6.76 -9.57 10.26
N CYS A 505 -7.31 -8.40 10.57
CA CYS A 505 -6.56 -7.35 11.27
C CYS A 505 -6.14 -7.89 12.63
N SER A 506 -4.85 -8.16 12.84
CA SER A 506 -4.28 -8.55 14.14
C SER A 506 -4.29 -7.42 15.21
N SER A 507 -5.27 -6.52 15.18
CA SER A 507 -5.42 -5.40 16.13
C SER A 507 -6.05 -5.83 17.43
#